data_AF-A0A7J7HI21-F1
#
_entry.id   AF-A0A7J7HI21-F1
#
_cell.length_a   1.000
_cell.length_b   1.000
_cell.length_c   1.000
_cell.angle_alpha   90.00
_cell.angle_beta   90.00
_cell.angle_gamma   90.00
#
_symmetry.space_group_name_H-M   'P 1'
#
loop_
_entity.id
_entity.type
_entity.pdbx_description
1 polymer ?
#
loop_
_entity_poly.entity_id
_entity_poly.type
_entity_poly.pdbx_seq_one_letter_code
_entity_poly.pdbx_strand_id
1 'polypeptide(L)'
;MFFGEAITVDSDVVSDMIEAISGTLVLRWINSQLGRILSWVERAILQERWEPVSPQQRHGSSVVEVYRIVEETVDQFFALKVPMRLEELNSLFRGIDNAFQVYAKHVVDKLARKEDLIPPVPVLTRYKKEAGIKAFVKKELIDPRLPDVRRSTEINALMTPTLCVQLNTLYNLRNLFFLLKLL
;
A
#
# COMPACT_ATOMS: atom_id res chain seq x y z
N MET A 1 15.36 14.58 -61.25
CA MET A 1 14.77 14.90 -59.93
C MET A 1 14.28 13.62 -59.23
N PHE A 2 15.04 12.51 -59.25
CA PHE A 2 14.56 11.21 -58.73
C PHE A 2 15.55 10.48 -57.81
N PHE A 3 16.66 11.10 -57.42
CA PHE A 3 17.65 10.48 -56.52
C PHE A 3 17.38 10.74 -55.02
N GLY A 4 16.40 11.60 -54.68
CA GLY A 4 16.06 11.94 -53.30
C GLY A 4 15.12 10.94 -52.61
N GLU A 5 14.15 10.36 -53.33
CA GLU A 5 13.12 9.48 -52.75
C GLU A 5 13.64 8.10 -52.34
N ALA A 6 14.64 7.55 -53.04
CA ALA A 6 15.14 6.21 -52.74
C ALA A 6 15.97 6.16 -51.44
N ILE A 7 16.62 7.26 -51.06
CA ILE A 7 17.47 7.34 -49.85
C ILE A 7 16.62 7.62 -48.61
N THR A 8 15.53 8.38 -48.74
CA THR A 8 14.62 8.65 -47.62
C THR A 8 13.84 7.41 -47.21
N VAL A 9 13.37 6.60 -48.17
CA VAL A 9 12.61 5.37 -47.88
C VAL A 9 13.45 4.35 -47.10
N ASP A 10 14.74 4.20 -47.41
CA ASP A 10 15.63 3.24 -46.73
C ASP A 10 15.96 3.70 -45.28
N SER A 11 16.10 5.01 -45.08
CA SER A 11 16.28 5.60 -43.74
C SER A 11 15.04 5.46 -42.85
N ASP A 12 13.85 5.68 -43.40
CA ASP A 12 12.58 5.56 -42.67
C ASP A 12 12.32 4.11 -42.24
N VAL A 13 12.58 3.14 -43.13
CA VAL A 13 12.45 1.70 -42.82
C VAL A 13 13.42 1.25 -41.73
N VAL A 14 14.65 1.76 -41.73
CA VAL A 14 15.63 1.49 -40.66
C VAL A 14 15.18 2.10 -39.34
N SER A 15 14.62 3.31 -39.35
CA SER A 15 14.05 3.96 -38.15
C SER A 15 12.89 3.15 -37.57
N ASP A 16 11.93 2.74 -38.41
CA ASP A 16 10.77 1.94 -38.00
C ASP A 16 11.18 0.59 -37.41
N MET A 17 12.20 -0.05 -37.98
CA MET A 17 12.74 -1.31 -37.47
C MET A 17 13.41 -1.13 -36.10
N ILE A 18 14.17 -0.04 -35.92
CA ILE A 18 14.79 0.29 -34.63
C ILE A 18 13.71 0.53 -33.57
N GLU A 19 12.63 1.24 -33.89
CA GLU A 19 11.51 1.48 -32.98
C GLU A 19 10.76 0.19 -32.62
N ALA A 20 10.55 -0.72 -33.58
CA ALA A 20 9.88 -2.00 -33.31
C ALA A 20 10.71 -2.91 -32.39
N ILE A 21 12.03 -2.99 -32.62
CA ILE A 21 12.95 -3.78 -31.79
C ILE A 21 13.10 -3.15 -30.41
N SER A 22 13.24 -1.82 -30.33
CA SER A 22 13.34 -1.10 -29.05
C SER A 22 12.07 -1.27 -28.22
N GLY A 23 10.88 -1.14 -28.84
CA GLY A 23 9.60 -1.35 -28.17
C GLY A 23 9.49 -2.75 -27.56
N THR A 24 9.91 -3.79 -28.30
CA THR A 24 9.91 -5.17 -27.79
C THR A 24 10.87 -5.34 -26.61
N LEU A 25 12.08 -4.76 -26.70
CA LEU A 25 13.06 -4.80 -25.61
C LEU A 25 12.53 -4.10 -24.36
N VAL A 26 11.95 -2.92 -24.51
CA VAL A 26 11.35 -2.14 -23.43
C VAL A 26 10.22 -2.91 -22.76
N LEU A 27 9.31 -3.52 -23.53
CA LEU A 27 8.22 -4.33 -22.97
C LEU A 27 8.74 -5.54 -22.18
N ARG A 28 9.78 -6.22 -22.66
CA ARG A 28 10.42 -7.32 -21.91
C ARG A 28 11.05 -6.83 -20.62
N TRP A 29 11.71 -5.68 -20.65
CA TRP A 29 12.26 -5.05 -19.45
C TRP A 29 11.16 -4.67 -18.46
N ILE A 30 10.06 -4.04 -18.92
CA ILE A 30 8.89 -3.70 -18.10
C ILE A 30 8.36 -4.95 -17.41
N ASN A 31 8.12 -6.04 -18.16
CA ASN A 31 7.62 -7.29 -17.59
C ASN A 31 8.56 -7.85 -16.51
N SER A 32 9.88 -7.75 -16.71
CA SER A 32 10.87 -8.14 -15.70
C SER A 32 10.77 -7.29 -14.45
N GLN A 33 10.61 -5.96 -14.58
CA GLN A 33 10.46 -5.08 -13.42
C GLN A 33 9.16 -5.34 -12.67
N LEU A 34 8.04 -5.51 -13.39
CA LEU A 34 6.76 -5.83 -12.77
C LEU A 34 6.79 -7.15 -11.99
N GLY A 35 7.49 -8.17 -12.51
CA GLY A 35 7.70 -9.42 -11.77
C GLY A 35 8.49 -9.23 -10.47
N ARG A 36 9.52 -8.36 -10.48
CA ARG A 36 10.29 -8.01 -9.28
C ARG A 36 9.44 -7.25 -8.26
N ILE A 37 8.62 -6.30 -8.72
CA ILE A 37 7.74 -5.50 -7.87
C ILE A 37 6.67 -6.41 -7.23
N LEU A 38 6.04 -7.30 -8.00
CA LEU A 38 5.06 -8.27 -7.46
C LEU A 38 5.67 -9.18 -6.39
N SER A 39 6.86 -9.72 -6.66
CA SER A 39 7.60 -10.54 -5.68
C SER A 39 7.99 -9.74 -4.44
N TRP A 40 8.27 -8.44 -4.60
CA TRP A 40 8.49 -7.55 -3.46
C TRP A 40 7.20 -7.32 -2.68
N VAL A 41 6.06 -7.08 -3.33
CA VAL A 41 4.75 -6.88 -2.70
C VAL A 41 4.39 -8.06 -1.80
N GLU A 42 4.54 -9.28 -2.31
CA GLU A 42 4.27 -10.50 -1.53
C GLU A 42 5.13 -10.58 -0.26
N ARG A 43 6.42 -10.26 -0.36
CA ARG A 43 7.33 -10.25 0.80
C ARG A 43 7.01 -9.12 1.77
N ALA A 44 6.74 -7.92 1.27
CA ALA A 44 6.39 -6.76 2.09
C ALA A 44 5.15 -7.05 2.93
N ILE A 45 4.13 -7.64 2.32
CA ILE A 45 2.90 -8.09 2.98
C ILE A 45 3.16 -9.04 4.16
N LEU A 46 4.13 -9.95 4.02
CA LEU A 46 4.45 -10.95 5.03
C LEU A 46 5.35 -10.41 6.15
N GLN A 47 6.19 -9.43 5.83
CA GLN A 47 7.21 -8.89 6.74
C GLN A 47 6.73 -7.65 7.51
N GLU A 48 5.66 -7.00 7.06
CA GLU A 48 5.15 -5.76 7.66
C GLU A 48 4.65 -6.00 9.10
N ARG A 49 5.23 -5.26 10.03
CA ARG A 49 4.86 -5.28 11.47
C ARG A 49 3.86 -4.20 11.85
N TRP A 50 3.62 -3.24 10.96
CA TRP A 50 2.75 -2.08 11.20
C TRP A 50 3.20 -1.21 12.37
N GLU A 51 4.52 -1.10 12.54
CA GLU A 51 5.14 -0.15 13.45
C GLU A 51 5.40 1.17 12.70
N PRO A 52 5.17 2.34 13.32
CA PRO A 52 5.43 3.61 12.68
C PRO A 52 6.94 3.78 12.46
N VAL A 53 7.33 4.29 11.29
CA VAL A 53 8.73 4.59 10.96
C VAL A 53 9.35 5.58 11.95
N SER A 54 8.58 6.59 12.36
CA SER A 54 8.98 7.54 13.41
C SER A 54 7.75 8.19 14.06
N PRO A 55 7.89 8.90 15.21
CA PRO A 55 6.77 9.61 15.84
C PRO A 55 6.06 10.62 14.92
N GLN A 56 6.83 11.21 13.99
CA GLN A 56 6.34 12.14 12.96
C GLN A 56 5.80 11.38 11.73
N GLN A 57 6.42 10.26 11.35
CA GLN A 57 6.03 9.45 10.20
C GLN A 57 5.26 8.20 10.65
N ARG A 58 3.96 8.39 10.87
CA ARG A 58 3.04 7.36 11.39
C ARG A 58 2.51 6.41 10.32
N HIS A 59 3.33 6.03 9.36
CA HIS A 59 3.02 5.03 8.34
C HIS A 59 3.99 3.84 8.45
N GLY A 60 3.65 2.71 7.85
CA GLY A 60 4.50 1.52 7.82
C GLY A 60 5.76 1.78 6.99
N SER A 61 6.78 0.96 7.17
CA SER A 61 8.03 1.09 6.41
C SER A 61 7.86 0.67 4.96
N SER A 62 6.97 -0.27 4.66
CA SER A 62 6.60 -0.68 3.30
C SER A 62 6.28 0.48 2.38
N VAL A 63 5.55 1.52 2.82
CA VAL A 63 5.18 2.63 1.95
C VAL A 63 6.40 3.43 1.48
N VAL A 64 7.41 3.58 2.33
CA VAL A 64 8.67 4.27 1.98
C VAL A 64 9.39 3.51 0.87
N GLU A 65 9.40 2.19 0.96
CA GLU A 65 10.00 1.34 -0.05
C GLU A 65 9.19 1.31 -1.35
N VAL A 66 7.85 1.46 -1.29
CA VAL A 66 7.02 1.70 -2.49
C VAL A 66 7.49 2.95 -3.24
N TYR A 67 7.70 4.08 -2.54
CA TYR A 67 8.23 5.29 -3.17
C TYR A 67 9.58 5.03 -3.84
N ARG A 68 10.50 4.39 -3.11
CA ARG A 68 11.84 4.08 -3.61
C ARG A 68 11.81 3.19 -4.85
N ILE A 69 10.99 2.14 -4.84
CA ILE A 69 10.85 1.21 -5.98
C ILE A 69 10.31 1.95 -7.20
N VAL A 70 9.29 2.80 -7.02
CA VAL A 70 8.73 3.61 -8.11
C VAL A 70 9.78 4.53 -8.69
N GLU A 71 10.45 5.31 -7.84
CA GLU A 71 11.51 6.24 -8.23
C GLU A 71 12.63 5.51 -9.00
N GLU A 72 13.18 4.44 -8.42
CA GLU A 72 14.24 3.66 -9.05
C GLU A 72 13.80 3.04 -10.38
N THR A 73 12.55 2.56 -10.48
CA THR A 73 12.04 1.96 -11.72
C THR A 73 11.86 3.02 -12.80
N VAL A 74 11.37 4.20 -12.45
CA VAL A 74 11.21 5.33 -13.39
C VAL A 74 12.58 5.82 -13.86
N ASP A 75 13.54 5.99 -12.95
CA ASP A 75 14.90 6.38 -13.29
C ASP A 75 15.58 5.37 -14.23
N GLN A 76 15.45 4.07 -13.93
CA GLN A 76 15.99 3.01 -14.78
C GLN A 76 15.31 2.99 -16.15
N PHE A 77 14.01 3.26 -16.24
CA PHE A 77 13.28 3.32 -17.51
C PHE A 77 13.84 4.42 -18.42
N PHE A 78 14.01 5.64 -17.89
CA PHE A 78 14.60 6.75 -18.66
C PHE A 78 16.09 6.56 -18.94
N ALA A 79 16.81 5.77 -18.14
CA ALA A 79 18.20 5.43 -18.38
C ALA A 79 18.43 4.46 -19.56
N LEU A 80 17.38 3.80 -20.08
CA LEU A 80 17.51 2.86 -21.21
C LEU A 80 17.99 3.52 -22.51
N LYS A 81 17.84 4.85 -22.66
CA LYS A 81 18.31 5.64 -23.83
C LYS A 81 17.91 5.05 -25.19
N VAL A 82 16.74 4.41 -25.26
CA VAL A 82 16.14 3.91 -26.51
C VAL A 82 14.94 4.77 -26.91
N PRO A 83 14.54 4.79 -28.19
CA PRO A 83 13.28 5.39 -28.60
C PRO A 83 12.12 4.69 -27.87
N MET A 84 11.32 5.46 -27.15
CA MET A 84 10.18 4.98 -26.37
C MET A 84 8.91 5.67 -26.84
N ARG A 85 7.84 4.90 -27.07
CA ARG A 85 6.53 5.46 -27.37
C ARG A 85 5.77 5.67 -26.06
N LEU A 86 4.73 6.47 -26.14
CA LEU A 86 3.85 6.74 -25.00
C LEU A 86 3.17 5.45 -24.49
N GLU A 87 3.00 4.46 -25.36
CA GLU A 87 2.37 3.17 -25.03
C GLU A 87 3.21 2.35 -24.04
N GLU A 88 4.54 2.30 -24.20
CA GLU A 88 5.41 1.58 -23.27
C GLU A 88 5.42 2.24 -21.90
N LEU A 89 5.46 3.57 -21.86
CA LEU A 89 5.40 4.35 -20.61
C LEU A 89 4.06 4.11 -19.88
N ASN A 90 2.94 4.18 -20.60
CA ASN A 90 1.62 3.89 -20.06
C ASN A 90 1.52 2.44 -19.55
N SER A 91 2.15 1.49 -20.26
CA SER A 91 2.19 0.09 -19.83
C SER A 91 2.97 -0.09 -18.53
N LEU A 92 4.08 0.64 -18.35
CA LEU A 92 4.84 0.63 -17.11
C LEU A 92 4.00 1.16 -15.94
N PHE A 93 3.43 2.36 -16.06
CA PHE A 93 2.62 2.97 -15.00
C PHE A 93 1.39 2.12 -14.66
N ARG A 94 0.70 1.57 -15.66
CA ARG A 94 -0.43 0.66 -15.43
C ARG A 94 0.00 -0.60 -14.68
N GLY A 95 1.16 -1.16 -15.03
CA GLY A 95 1.70 -2.33 -14.35
C GLY A 95 2.03 -2.04 -12.88
N ILE A 96 2.64 -0.89 -12.61
CA ILE A 96 2.96 -0.42 -11.25
C ILE A 96 1.68 -0.20 -10.44
N ASP A 97 0.69 0.50 -11.01
CA ASP A 97 -0.62 0.73 -10.38
C ASP A 97 -1.29 -0.60 -10.01
N ASN A 98 -1.32 -1.57 -10.92
CA ASN A 98 -1.88 -2.89 -10.66
C ASN A 98 -1.14 -3.62 -9.53
N ALA A 99 0.20 -3.61 -9.51
CA ALA A 99 0.98 -4.29 -8.47
C ALA A 99 0.69 -3.72 -7.07
N PHE A 100 0.58 -2.40 -6.95
CA PHE A 100 0.31 -1.75 -5.68
C PHE A 100 -1.18 -1.70 -5.33
N GLN A 101 -2.09 -1.84 -6.29
CA GLN A 101 -3.50 -2.16 -6.00
C GLN A 101 -3.62 -3.52 -5.31
N VAL A 102 -2.85 -4.54 -5.74
CA VAL A 102 -2.80 -5.84 -5.05
C VAL A 102 -2.32 -5.67 -3.61
N TYR A 103 -1.26 -4.88 -3.40
CA TYR A 103 -0.79 -4.52 -2.07
C TYR A 103 -1.89 -3.85 -1.22
N ALA A 104 -2.50 -2.77 -1.74
CA ALA A 104 -3.51 -2.00 -1.04
C ALA A 104 -4.73 -2.85 -0.67
N LYS A 105 -5.22 -3.68 -1.60
CA LYS A 105 -6.33 -4.61 -1.36
C LYS A 105 -6.00 -5.55 -0.20
N HIS A 106 -4.80 -6.11 -0.18
CA HIS A 106 -4.40 -7.01 0.89
C HIS A 106 -4.31 -6.30 2.25
N VAL A 107 -3.88 -5.04 2.32
CA VAL A 107 -3.93 -4.24 3.56
C VAL A 107 -5.37 -4.01 4.02
N VAL A 108 -6.27 -3.68 3.09
CA VAL A 108 -7.70 -3.46 3.37
C VAL A 108 -8.37 -4.75 3.85
N ASP A 109 -8.07 -5.89 3.24
CA ASP A 109 -8.63 -7.19 3.61
C ASP A 109 -8.22 -7.62 5.03
N LYS A 110 -7.06 -7.15 5.51
CA LYS A 110 -6.57 -7.38 6.88
C LYS A 110 -7.02 -6.31 7.89
N LEU A 111 -7.72 -5.26 7.44
CA LEU A 111 -8.22 -4.21 8.31
C LEU A 111 -9.36 -4.77 9.19
N ALA A 112 -9.42 -4.29 10.44
CA ALA A 112 -10.51 -4.65 11.35
C ALA A 112 -11.87 -4.28 10.75
N ARG A 113 -12.90 -5.11 10.98
CA ARG A 113 -14.24 -4.76 10.53
C ARG A 113 -14.77 -3.60 11.36
N LYS A 114 -15.65 -2.80 10.76
CA LYS A 114 -16.23 -1.63 11.43
C LYS A 114 -16.93 -2.00 12.72
N GLU A 115 -17.54 -3.18 12.79
CA GLU A 115 -18.25 -3.67 13.95
C GLU A 115 -17.31 -3.96 15.13
N ASP A 116 -16.07 -4.37 14.85
CA ASP A 116 -15.03 -4.64 15.85
C ASP A 116 -14.45 -3.35 16.46
N LEU A 117 -14.67 -2.21 15.81
CA LEU A 117 -14.20 -0.88 16.24
C LEU A 117 -15.19 -0.17 17.17
N ILE A 118 -16.42 -0.68 17.28
CA ILE A 118 -17.47 -0.05 18.09
C ILE A 118 -17.46 -0.70 19.47
N PRO A 119 -17.12 0.02 20.55
CA PRO A 119 -17.18 -0.56 21.88
C PRO A 119 -18.62 -0.95 22.21
N PRO A 120 -18.83 -2.09 22.90
CA PRO A 120 -20.16 -2.50 23.30
C PRO A 120 -20.79 -1.43 24.19
N VAL A 121 -22.11 -1.24 24.05
CA VAL A 121 -22.86 -0.24 24.83
C VAL A 121 -22.59 -0.47 26.32
N PRO A 122 -22.13 0.55 27.07
CA PRO A 122 -21.83 0.40 28.48
C PRO A 122 -23.11 0.00 29.23
N VAL A 123 -22.98 -0.96 30.14
CA VAL A 123 -24.10 -1.35 31.00
C VAL A 123 -24.51 -0.15 31.84
N LEU A 124 -25.81 0.16 31.88
CA LEU A 124 -26.37 1.25 32.68
C LEU A 124 -26.02 1.06 34.16
N THR A 125 -24.95 1.71 34.62
CA THR A 125 -24.60 1.77 36.03
C THR A 125 -25.53 2.77 36.70
N ARG A 126 -26.66 2.26 37.23
CA ARG A 126 -27.55 3.05 38.07
C ARG A 126 -26.74 3.58 39.26
N TYR A 127 -26.45 4.87 39.27
CA TYR A 127 -25.91 5.54 40.45
C TYR A 127 -26.95 5.50 41.56
N LYS A 128 -26.82 4.58 42.52
CA LYS A 128 -27.55 4.65 43.78
C LYS A 128 -26.76 5.58 44.71
N LYS A 129 -27.30 6.77 44.96
CA LYS A 129 -26.79 7.77 45.92
C LYS A 129 -26.81 7.28 47.39
N GLU A 130 -27.07 6.00 47.64
CA GLU A 130 -27.32 5.42 48.97
C GLU A 130 -26.22 4.46 49.46
N ALA A 131 -25.11 4.30 48.72
CA ALA A 131 -24.00 3.42 49.15
C ALA A 131 -22.88 4.16 49.92
N GLY A 132 -23.19 5.31 50.51
CA GLY A 132 -22.36 5.87 51.57
C GLY A 132 -22.71 5.15 52.88
N ILE A 133 -21.71 4.65 53.59
CA ILE A 133 -21.80 3.99 54.90
C ILE A 133 -22.13 2.48 54.81
N LYS A 134 -21.13 1.68 54.42
CA LYS A 134 -20.68 0.47 55.13
C LYS A 134 -19.54 -0.16 54.34
N ALA A 135 -18.34 0.31 54.66
CA ALA A 135 -17.11 -0.31 54.23
C ALA A 135 -16.92 -1.66 54.96
N PHE A 136 -16.30 -2.60 54.25
CA PHE A 136 -15.69 -3.84 54.73
C PHE A 136 -16.62 -5.01 55.11
N VAL A 137 -16.17 -6.20 54.69
CA VAL A 137 -16.73 -7.55 54.90
C VAL A 137 -17.80 -7.98 53.89
N LYS A 138 -17.35 -8.36 52.69
CA LYS A 138 -17.56 -9.74 52.20
C LYS A 138 -16.61 -10.05 51.06
N LYS A 139 -15.70 -10.99 51.35
CA LYS A 139 -14.82 -11.65 50.40
C LYS A 139 -15.68 -12.58 49.54
N GLU A 140 -15.45 -12.49 48.22
CA GLU A 140 -15.75 -13.44 47.15
C GLU A 140 -17.20 -13.87 46.93
N LEU A 141 -17.70 -13.59 45.72
CA LEU A 141 -17.82 -14.61 44.67
C LEU A 141 -17.62 -13.90 43.32
N ILE A 142 -16.40 -13.98 42.80
CA ILE A 142 -16.14 -13.64 41.41
C ILE A 142 -16.77 -14.77 40.59
N ASP A 143 -17.91 -14.47 39.96
CA ASP A 143 -18.55 -15.38 39.00
C ASP A 143 -17.58 -15.65 37.84
N PRO A 144 -17.20 -16.91 37.53
CA PRO A 144 -16.31 -17.22 36.42
C PRO A 144 -16.93 -16.95 35.02
N ARG A 145 -18.18 -16.48 34.95
CA ARG A 145 -18.97 -16.38 33.71
C ARG A 145 -19.05 -14.99 33.07
N LEU A 146 -18.16 -14.06 33.37
CA LEU A 146 -18.02 -12.83 32.58
C LEU A 146 -16.77 -12.87 31.70
N PRO A 147 -16.86 -13.34 30.45
CA PRO A 147 -15.88 -12.99 29.45
C PRO A 147 -16.03 -11.49 29.10
N ASP A 148 -14.89 -10.82 28.95
CA ASP A 148 -14.69 -9.63 28.12
C ASP A 148 -15.13 -8.24 28.57
N VAL A 149 -14.61 -7.80 29.73
CA VAL A 149 -14.33 -6.36 29.92
C VAL A 149 -12.83 -6.05 29.74
N ARG A 150 -11.93 -6.97 30.13
CA ARG A 150 -10.48 -6.79 29.92
C ARG A 150 -10.07 -6.97 28.46
N ARG A 151 -10.57 -8.03 27.81
CA ARG A 151 -10.27 -8.35 26.41
C ARG A 151 -10.78 -7.27 25.45
N SER A 152 -11.97 -6.69 25.70
CA SER A 152 -12.48 -5.56 24.90
C SER A 152 -11.60 -4.31 25.01
N THR A 153 -11.00 -4.05 26.16
CA THR A 153 -10.14 -2.88 26.37
C THR A 153 -8.75 -3.11 25.76
N GLU A 154 -8.21 -4.32 25.88
CA GLU A 154 -6.95 -4.74 25.24
C GLU A 154 -7.08 -4.80 23.71
N ILE A 155 -8.18 -5.32 23.17
CA ILE A 155 -8.47 -5.32 21.73
C ILE A 155 -8.53 -3.88 21.22
N ASN A 156 -9.24 -2.97 21.90
CA ASN A 156 -9.35 -1.57 21.48
C ASN A 156 -7.99 -0.84 21.52
N ALA A 157 -7.18 -1.01 22.57
CA ALA A 157 -5.91 -0.31 22.70
C ALA A 157 -4.81 -0.86 21.78
N LEU A 158 -4.78 -2.17 21.52
CA LEU A 158 -3.78 -2.80 20.65
C LEU A 158 -4.11 -2.63 19.15
N MET A 159 -5.41 -2.61 18.80
CA MET A 159 -5.86 -2.44 17.40
C MET A 159 -5.76 -0.98 16.93
N THR A 160 -6.07 0.01 17.78
CA THR A 160 -6.06 1.42 17.39
C THR A 160 -4.74 1.93 16.79
N PRO A 161 -3.54 1.68 17.37
CA PRO A 161 -2.28 2.17 16.80
C PRO A 161 -1.92 1.47 15.48
N THR A 162 -2.09 0.15 15.40
CA THR A 162 -1.83 -0.63 14.17
C THR A 162 -2.76 -0.20 13.04
N LEU A 163 -4.05 -0.01 13.32
CA LEU A 163 -5.02 0.50 12.35
C LEU A 163 -4.67 1.91 11.88
N CYS A 164 -4.21 2.78 12.77
CA CYS A 164 -3.75 4.12 12.40
C CYS A 164 -2.57 4.06 11.42
N VAL A 165 -1.58 3.20 11.68
CA VAL A 165 -0.43 3.00 10.78
C VAL A 165 -0.87 2.43 9.43
N GLN A 166 -1.79 1.47 9.41
CA GLN A 166 -2.34 0.89 8.17
C GLN A 166 -3.09 1.93 7.34
N LEU A 167 -3.99 2.71 7.96
CA LEU A 167 -4.74 3.77 7.28
C LEU A 167 -3.82 4.88 6.75
N ASN A 168 -2.82 5.29 7.53
CA ASN A 168 -1.84 6.29 7.09
C ASN A 168 -0.99 5.76 5.93
N THR A 169 -0.62 4.48 5.94
CA THR A 169 0.09 3.82 4.82
C THR A 169 -0.75 3.90 3.55
N LEU A 170 -2.04 3.56 3.61
CA LEU A 170 -2.96 3.65 2.48
C LEU A 170 -3.13 5.10 1.98
N TYR A 171 -3.20 6.06 2.89
CA TYR A 171 -3.29 7.48 2.53
C TYR A 171 -2.06 7.97 1.76
N ASN A 172 -0.85 7.64 2.24
CA ASN A 172 0.39 7.99 1.54
C ASN A 172 0.47 7.32 0.16
N LEU A 173 0.14 6.03 0.09
CA LEU A 173 0.11 5.28 -1.15
C LEU A 173 -0.86 5.91 -2.17
N ARG A 174 -2.06 6.34 -1.73
CA ARG A 174 -3.00 7.09 -2.59
C ARG A 174 -2.39 8.42 -3.09
N ASN A 175 -1.70 9.17 -2.24
CA ASN A 175 -1.06 10.43 -2.64
C ASN A 175 0.05 10.20 -3.68
N LEU A 176 0.83 9.12 -3.52
CA LEU A 176 1.83 8.73 -4.53
C LEU A 176 1.18 8.46 -5.89
N PHE A 177 0.09 7.70 -5.95
CA PHE A 177 -0.61 7.46 -7.21
C PHE A 177 -1.18 8.71 -7.84
N PHE A 178 -1.63 9.66 -7.02
CA PHE A 178 -2.07 10.95 -7.53
C PHE A 178 -0.90 11.71 -8.18
N LEU A 179 0.28 11.71 -7.55
CA LEU A 179 1.48 12.33 -8.11
C LEU A 179 1.96 11.64 -9.39
N LEU A 180 1.96 10.30 -9.44
CA LEU A 180 2.34 9.54 -10.64
C LEU A 180 1.42 9.81 -11.83
N LYS A 181 0.13 10.10 -11.60
CA LYS A 181 -0.83 10.44 -12.67
C LYS A 181 -0.71 11.88 -13.16
N LEU A 182 0.05 12.72 -12.46
CA LEU A 182 0.33 14.11 -12.86
C LEU A 182 1.61 14.24 -13.69
N LEU A 183 2.46 13.21 -13.68
CA LEU A 183 3.64 13.07 -14.55
C LEU A 183 3.23 12.52 -15.92
#